data_AF-A0A9P1KY03-F1
#
_entry.id   AF-A0A9P1KY03-F1
#
_cell.length_a   1.000
_cell.length_b   1.000
_cell.length_c   1.000
_cell.angle_alpha   90.00
_cell.angle_beta   90.00
_cell.angle_gamma   90.00
#
_symmetry.space_group_name_H-M   'P 1'
#
loop_
_entity.id
_entity.type
_entity.pdbx_description
1 polymer ?
#
loop_
_entity_poly.entity_id
_entity_poly.type
_entity_poly.pdbx_seq_one_letter_code
_entity_poly.pdbx_strand_id
1 'polypeptide(L)'
;MALDVFKEDVKDIKIRKNDYQTKVDKVIENNIKEEDISIGTLNLLEMEEEKKIVKTPQTIYLEEDDLKLLKAVSSIKNTTIGKTINNIIKVAVETTKASLPDDFDIDKQSLKYDRDNKVKKNKK
;
A
#
# COMPACT_ATOMS: atom_id res chain seq x y z
N MET A 1 9.93 74.02 34.46
CA MET A 1 11.09 73.16 34.18
C MET A 1 10.67 71.72 34.39
N ALA A 2 10.23 71.00 33.34
CA ALA A 2 9.83 69.59 33.48
C ALA A 2 9.76 68.83 32.15
N LEU A 3 10.60 69.17 31.15
CA LEU A 3 10.64 68.44 29.87
C LEU A 3 12.05 68.05 29.39
N ASP A 4 13.09 68.29 30.19
CA ASP A 4 14.49 67.98 29.78
C ASP A 4 15.05 66.68 30.35
N VAL A 5 14.23 65.86 31.02
CA VAL A 5 14.70 64.61 31.67
C VAL A 5 14.67 63.40 30.72
N PHE A 6 14.28 63.57 29.45
CA PHE A 6 14.17 62.46 28.48
C PHE A 6 15.22 62.50 27.36
N LYS A 7 16.30 63.26 27.51
CA LYS A 7 17.40 63.32 26.54
C LYS A 7 18.70 62.76 27.09
N GLU A 8 18.70 61.58 27.70
CA GLU A 8 19.96 60.87 27.93
C GLU A 8 19.87 59.41 27.46
N ASP A 9 20.80 59.13 26.55
CA ASP A 9 21.35 57.84 26.16
C ASP A 9 20.48 56.91 25.33
N VAL A 10 20.38 57.23 24.03
CA VAL A 10 20.21 56.22 22.98
C VAL A 10 21.51 55.39 22.93
N LYS A 11 21.68 54.45 23.87
CA LYS A 11 22.75 53.46 23.80
C LYS A 11 22.48 52.62 22.56
N ASP A 12 23.42 52.66 21.62
CA ASP A 12 23.44 51.79 20.45
C ASP A 12 23.15 50.34 20.87
N ILE A 13 21.93 49.86 20.61
CA ILE A 13 21.57 48.46 20.83
C ILE A 13 22.27 47.67 19.72
N LYS A 14 23.52 47.29 19.95
CA LYS A 14 24.22 46.31 19.11
C LYS A 14 23.56 44.97 19.34
N ILE A 15 22.62 44.62 18.45
CA ILE A 15 22.05 43.28 18.35
C ILE A 15 23.23 42.31 18.23
N ARG A 16 23.48 41.49 19.25
CA ARG A 16 24.45 40.39 19.13
C ARG A 16 23.91 39.49 18.02
N LYS A 17 24.72 39.26 16.98
CA LYS A 17 24.38 38.31 15.91
C LYS A 17 24.02 36.99 16.59
N ASN A 18 22.76 36.57 16.46
CA ASN A 18 22.29 35.33 17.06
C ASN A 18 23.03 34.16 16.41
N ASP A 19 24.03 33.61 17.09
CA ASP A 19 24.81 32.43 16.71
C ASP A 19 23.98 31.13 16.65
N TYR A 20 22.64 31.23 16.69
CA TYR A 20 21.76 30.07 16.67
C TYR A 20 21.90 29.31 15.35
N GLN A 21 22.01 30.04 14.24
CA GLN A 21 22.18 29.46 12.91
C GLN A 21 23.51 28.68 12.84
N THR A 22 24.61 29.29 13.26
CA THR A 22 25.93 28.67 13.32
C THR A 22 26.00 27.45 14.26
N LYS A 23 25.21 27.44 15.34
CA LYS A 23 25.10 26.29 16.24
C LYS A 23 24.32 25.15 15.61
N VAL A 24 23.23 25.45 14.91
CA VAL A 24 22.42 24.45 14.20
C VAL A 24 23.22 23.84 13.05
N ASP A 25 23.89 24.68 12.25
CA ASP A 25 24.72 24.24 11.13
C ASP A 25 25.84 23.29 11.60
N LYS A 26 26.53 23.64 12.71
CA LYS A 26 27.52 22.76 13.33
C LYS A 26 26.93 21.45 13.86
N VAL A 27 25.70 21.44 14.36
CA VAL A 27 25.05 20.21 14.84
C VAL A 27 24.65 19.32 13.68
N ILE A 28 24.21 19.89 12.56
CA ILE A 28 23.88 19.16 11.33
C ILE A 28 25.15 18.55 10.73
N GLU A 29 26.22 19.35 10.59
CA GLU A 29 27.51 18.88 10.05
C GLU A 29 28.17 17.80 10.93
N ASN A 30 28.03 17.87 12.26
CA ASN A 30 28.64 16.86 13.15
C ASN A 30 27.80 15.58 13.33
N ASN A 31 26.50 15.61 13.05
CA ASN A 31 25.62 14.44 13.18
C ASN A 31 25.37 13.71 11.85
N ILE A 32 25.61 14.37 10.71
CA ILE A 32 25.54 13.73 9.40
C ILE A 32 26.98 13.40 9.01
N LYS A 33 27.48 12.26 9.47
CA LYS A 33 28.73 11.71 8.94
C LYS A 33 28.46 11.29 7.50
N GLU A 34 29.30 11.71 6.56
CA GLU A 34 29.20 11.28 5.14
C GLU A 34 29.22 9.74 5.00
N GLU A 35 29.71 9.05 6.02
CA GLU A 35 29.73 7.59 6.18
C GLU A 35 28.32 6.97 6.36
N ASP A 36 27.36 7.69 6.98
CA ASP A 36 25.97 7.23 7.17
C ASP A 36 25.08 7.52 5.94
N ILE A 37 25.58 8.33 4.99
CA ILE A 37 24.96 8.53 3.66
C ILE A 37 25.61 7.61 2.63
N SER A 38 26.25 6.50 3.05
CA SER A 38 26.41 5.35 2.17
C SER A 38 25.08 4.61 2.00
N ILE A 39 24.01 5.35 1.67
CA ILE A 39 22.93 4.81 0.84
C ILE A 39 23.62 4.63 -0.51
N GLY A 40 24.30 3.49 -0.67
CA GLY A 40 24.75 3.03 -1.98
C GLY A 40 23.55 3.14 -2.88
N THR A 41 23.60 4.14 -3.77
CA THR A 41 22.67 4.43 -4.86
C THR A 41 21.34 3.69 -4.71
N LEU A 42 20.40 4.23 -3.92
CA LEU A 42 19.03 3.73 -3.94
C LEU A 42 18.47 4.07 -5.33
N ASN A 43 18.73 3.19 -6.28
CA ASN A 43 18.34 3.35 -7.67
C ASN A 43 16.83 3.08 -7.72
N LEU A 44 16.02 4.13 -7.80
CA LEU A 44 14.56 3.99 -7.88
C LEU A 44 14.10 3.18 -9.10
N LEU A 45 14.98 3.00 -10.11
CA LEU A 45 14.75 2.14 -11.28
C LEU A 45 15.01 0.65 -11.00
N GLU A 46 15.74 0.31 -9.93
CA GLU A 46 16.01 -1.07 -9.49
C GLU A 46 15.02 -1.55 -8.43
N MET A 47 14.03 -0.74 -8.08
CA MET A 47 12.95 -1.15 -7.20
C MET A 47 12.17 -2.28 -7.88
N GLU A 48 12.13 -3.46 -7.26
CA GLU A 48 11.43 -4.63 -7.81
C GLU A 48 10.00 -4.26 -8.21
N GLU A 49 9.65 -4.53 -9.47
CA GLU A 49 8.28 -4.28 -9.95
C GLU A 49 7.29 -5.05 -9.07
N GLU A 50 6.34 -4.34 -8.47
CA GLU A 50 5.22 -4.97 -7.77
C GLU A 50 4.53 -5.94 -8.73
N LYS A 51 4.62 -7.25 -8.44
CA LYS A 51 3.98 -8.30 -9.22
C LYS A 51 2.48 -8.00 -9.33
N LYS A 52 2.06 -7.44 -10.47
CA LYS A 52 0.64 -7.26 -10.79
C LYS A 52 -0.03 -8.63 -10.78
N ILE A 53 -0.83 -8.88 -9.75
CA ILE A 53 -1.65 -10.07 -9.67
C ILE A 53 -2.71 -9.96 -10.78
N VAL A 54 -2.50 -10.68 -11.88
CA VAL A 54 -3.45 -10.75 -12.99
C VAL A 54 -4.71 -11.47 -12.49
N LYS A 55 -5.79 -10.70 -12.28
CA LYS A 55 -7.09 -11.25 -11.88
C LYS A 55 -7.90 -11.57 -13.13
N THR A 56 -8.42 -12.79 -13.21
CA THR A 56 -9.37 -13.18 -14.25
C THR A 56 -10.77 -12.72 -13.87
N PRO A 57 -11.48 -11.94 -14.71
CA PRO A 57 -12.85 -11.55 -14.43
C PRO A 57 -13.77 -12.78 -14.57
N GLN A 58 -14.57 -13.04 -13.54
CA GLN A 58 -15.54 -14.13 -13.55
C GLN A 58 -16.91 -13.60 -13.10
N THR A 59 -17.94 -13.94 -13.87
CA THR A 59 -19.33 -13.62 -13.54
C THR A 59 -19.92 -14.81 -12.79
N ILE A 60 -20.49 -14.56 -11.61
CA ILE A 60 -21.15 -15.56 -10.79
C ILE A 60 -22.64 -15.22 -10.74
N TYR A 61 -23.50 -16.20 -11.02
CA TYR A 61 -24.94 -16.08 -10.82
C TYR A 61 -25.27 -16.48 -9.39
N LEU A 62 -25.99 -15.61 -8.70
CA LEU A 62 -26.41 -15.79 -7.30
C LEU A 62 -27.92 -15.62 -7.22
N GLU A 63 -28.54 -16.27 -6.25
CA GLU A 63 -29.93 -16.04 -5.92
C GLU A 63 -30.12 -14.64 -5.31
N GLU A 64 -31.34 -14.11 -5.42
CA GLU A 64 -31.61 -12.72 -5.01
C GLU A 64 -31.43 -12.51 -3.50
N ASP A 65 -31.81 -13.50 -2.69
CA ASP A 65 -31.72 -13.43 -1.23
C ASP A 65 -30.28 -13.53 -0.73
N ASP A 66 -29.46 -14.37 -1.36
CA ASP A 66 -28.02 -14.44 -1.09
C ASP A 66 -27.32 -13.13 -1.42
N LEU A 67 -27.73 -12.48 -2.52
CA LEU A 67 -27.20 -11.17 -2.89
C LEU A 67 -27.55 -10.09 -1.86
N LYS A 68 -28.76 -10.12 -1.29
CA LYS A 68 -29.18 -9.20 -0.21
C LYS A 68 -28.32 -9.40 1.03
N LEU A 69 -28.08 -10.65 1.44
CA LEU A 69 -27.22 -10.97 2.57
C LEU A 69 -25.78 -10.50 2.34
N LEU A 70 -25.21 -10.78 1.16
CA LEU A 70 -23.86 -10.35 0.81
C LEU A 70 -23.72 -8.83 0.78
N LYS A 71 -24.74 -8.10 0.31
CA LYS A 71 -24.80 -6.63 0.39
C LYS A 71 -24.79 -6.14 1.82
N ALA A 72 -25.61 -6.73 2.69
CA ALA A 72 -25.68 -6.36 4.11
C ALA A 72 -24.33 -6.58 4.82
N VAL A 73 -23.73 -7.76 4.64
CA VAL A 73 -22.42 -8.09 5.23
C VAL A 73 -21.32 -7.17 4.70
N SER A 74 -21.30 -6.91 3.39
CA SER A 74 -20.31 -6.03 2.78
C SER A 74 -20.46 -4.58 3.25
N SER A 75 -21.70 -4.12 3.48
CA SER A 75 -21.97 -2.81 4.07
C SER A 75 -21.46 -2.72 5.52
N ILE A 76 -21.73 -3.72 6.35
CA ILE A 76 -21.26 -3.77 7.75
C ILE A 76 -19.73 -3.75 7.83
N LYS A 77 -19.07 -4.48 6.92
CA LYS A 77 -17.60 -4.61 6.91
C LYS A 77 -16.90 -3.51 6.13
N ASN A 78 -17.64 -2.58 5.53
CA ASN A 78 -17.10 -1.53 4.64
C ASN A 78 -16.21 -2.11 3.52
N THR A 79 -16.65 -3.20 2.93
CA THR A 79 -15.97 -3.90 1.82
C THR A 79 -16.86 -3.99 0.60
N THR A 80 -16.29 -4.40 -0.53
CA THR A 80 -17.08 -4.73 -1.72
C THR A 80 -17.51 -6.20 -1.68
N ILE A 81 -18.65 -6.51 -2.31
CA ILE A 81 -19.14 -7.89 -2.45
C ILE A 81 -18.04 -8.80 -3.03
N GLY A 82 -17.33 -8.32 -4.05
CA GLY A 82 -16.22 -9.07 -4.66
C GLY A 82 -15.08 -9.37 -3.68
N LYS A 83 -14.73 -8.45 -2.77
CA LYS A 83 -13.72 -8.73 -1.72
C LYS A 83 -14.23 -9.74 -0.70
N THR A 84 -15.50 -9.63 -0.29
CA THR A 84 -16.13 -10.57 0.64
C THR A 84 -16.17 -11.98 0.06
N ILE A 85 -16.60 -12.12 -1.19
CA ILE A 85 -16.61 -13.41 -1.92
C ILE A 85 -15.18 -13.95 -2.06
N ASN A 86 -14.23 -13.12 -2.48
CA ASN A 86 -12.85 -13.55 -2.67
C ASN A 86 -12.20 -14.05 -1.37
N ASN A 87 -12.51 -13.42 -0.23
CA ASN A 87 -12.03 -13.88 1.07
C ASN A 87 -12.58 -15.25 1.44
N ILE A 88 -13.88 -15.48 1.21
CA ILE A 88 -14.53 -16.78 1.46
C ILE A 88 -13.91 -17.86 0.57
N ILE A 89 -13.79 -17.58 -0.74
CA ILE A 89 -13.20 -18.51 -1.71
C ILE A 89 -11.75 -18.81 -1.34
N LYS A 90 -10.96 -17.82 -0.95
CA LYS A 90 -9.55 -18.00 -0.59
C LYS A 90 -9.38 -19.01 0.54
N VAL A 91 -10.15 -18.85 1.63
CA VAL A 91 -10.11 -19.78 2.77
C VAL A 91 -10.50 -21.19 2.35
N ALA A 92 -11.56 -21.32 1.56
CA ALA A 92 -12.02 -22.62 1.07
C ALA A 92 -10.98 -23.30 0.15
N VAL A 93 -10.35 -22.54 -0.75
CA VAL A 93 -9.32 -23.05 -1.67
C VAL A 93 -8.06 -23.47 -0.92
N GLU A 94 -7.59 -22.67 0.04
CA GLU A 94 -6.42 -23.01 0.86
C GLU A 94 -6.67 -24.28 1.68
N THR A 95 -7.85 -24.39 2.30
CA THR A 95 -8.24 -25.58 3.06
C THR A 95 -8.32 -26.82 2.16
N THR A 96 -8.94 -26.68 0.99
CA THR A 96 -9.06 -27.78 0.03
C THR A 96 -7.68 -28.23 -0.46
N LYS A 97 -6.79 -27.28 -0.80
CA LYS A 97 -5.41 -27.59 -1.21
C LYS A 97 -4.64 -28.36 -0.14
N ALA A 98 -4.80 -28.01 1.13
CA ALA A 98 -4.17 -28.72 2.23
C ALA A 98 -4.72 -30.13 2.44
N SER A 99 -5.96 -30.40 2.01
CA SER A 99 -6.62 -31.70 2.14
C SER A 99 -6.49 -32.61 0.92
N LEU A 100 -5.87 -32.13 -0.17
CA LEU A 100 -5.73 -32.92 -1.39
C LEU A 100 -4.65 -34.01 -1.25
N PRO A 101 -4.84 -35.20 -1.84
CA PRO A 101 -3.81 -36.21 -1.92
C PRO A 101 -2.57 -35.73 -2.69
N ASP A 102 -1.38 -36.19 -2.33
CA ASP A 102 -0.12 -35.80 -2.98
C ASP A 102 -0.07 -36.14 -4.48
N ASP A 103 -0.84 -37.15 -4.91
CA ASP A 103 -0.93 -37.58 -6.32
C ASP A 103 -2.04 -36.84 -7.12
N PHE A 104 -2.68 -35.83 -6.52
CA PHE A 104 -3.76 -35.09 -7.19
C PHE A 104 -3.22 -33.97 -8.10
N ASP A 105 -3.27 -34.21 -9.41
CA ASP A 105 -2.87 -33.23 -10.43
C ASP A 105 -4.01 -32.25 -10.77
N ILE A 106 -3.96 -31.05 -10.17
CA ILE A 106 -4.92 -29.95 -10.38
C ILE A 106 -4.90 -29.47 -11.85
N ASP A 107 -3.71 -29.37 -12.46
CA ASP A 107 -3.55 -28.81 -13.80
C ASP A 107 -4.15 -29.73 -14.86
N LYS A 108 -3.96 -31.04 -14.72
CA LYS A 108 -4.58 -32.04 -15.59
C LYS A 108 -6.10 -32.00 -15.51
N GLN A 109 -6.68 -31.81 -14.33
CA GLN A 109 -8.13 -31.69 -14.16
C GLN A 109 -8.67 -30.38 -14.73
N SER A 110 -7.95 -29.27 -14.53
CA SER A 110 -8.28 -27.96 -15.12
C SER A 110 -8.30 -28.03 -16.65
N LEU A 111 -7.26 -28.61 -17.26
CA LEU A 111 -7.17 -28.83 -18.71
C LEU A 111 -8.26 -29.75 -19.25
N LYS A 112 -8.74 -30.71 -18.45
CA LYS A 112 -9.86 -31.57 -18.83
C LYS A 112 -11.17 -30.77 -18.85
N TYR A 113 -11.43 -29.98 -17.81
CA TYR A 113 -12.60 -29.08 -17.73
C TYR A 113 -12.66 -28.12 -18.93
N ASP A 114 -11.54 -27.49 -19.28
CA ASP A 114 -11.46 -26.57 -20.42
C ASP A 114 -11.69 -27.26 -21.77
N ARG A 115 -11.25 -28.52 -21.90
CA ARG A 115 -11.51 -29.33 -23.11
C ARG A 115 -12.98 -29.69 -23.24
N ASP A 116 -13.60 -30.09 -22.14
CA ASP A 116 -14.98 -30.57 -22.13
C ASP A 116 -15.99 -29.41 -22.26
N ASN A 117 -15.65 -28.23 -21.72
CA ASN A 117 -16.51 -27.04 -21.74
C ASN A 117 -16.13 -26.00 -22.81
N LYS A 118 -15.17 -26.30 -23.69
CA LYS A 118 -15.00 -25.53 -24.91
C LYS A 118 -16.28 -25.63 -25.71
N VAL A 119 -17.10 -24.58 -25.62
CA VAL A 119 -18.26 -24.37 -26.49
C VAL A 119 -17.75 -24.59 -27.92
N LYS A 120 -18.19 -25.68 -28.56
CA LYS A 120 -17.92 -25.91 -29.97
C LYS A 120 -18.45 -24.67 -30.67
N LYS A 121 -17.56 -23.75 -31.06
CA LYS A 121 -17.90 -22.67 -31.98
C LYS A 121 -18.32 -23.37 -33.26
N ASN A 122 -19.61 -23.64 -33.40
CA ASN A 122 -20.19 -24.04 -34.67
C ASN A 122 -19.79 -22.92 -35.63
N LYS A 123 -18.85 -23.23 -36.52
CA LYS A 123 -18.56 -22.40 -37.68
C LYS A 123 -19.88 -22.33 -38.44
N LYS A 124 -20.58 -21.20 -38.30
CA LYS A 124 -21.58 -20.80 -39.28
C LYS A 124 -20.87 -20.46 -40.58
#